data_AF-A0A935TEN7-F1
#
_entry.id   AF-A0A935TEN7-F1
#
_cell.length_a   1.000
_cell.length_b   1.000
_cell.length_c   1.000
_cell.angle_alpha   90.00
_cell.angle_beta   90.00
_cell.angle_gamma   90.00
#
_symmetry.space_group_name_H-M   'P 1'
#
loop_
_entity.id
_entity.type
_entity.pdbx_description
1 polymer ?
#
loop_
_entity_poly.entity_id
_entity_poly.type
_entity_poly.pdbx_seq_one_letter_code
_entity_poly.pdbx_strand_id
1 'polypeptide(L)'
;MLHQKIIFYAILLLEVYSKIIVGQEIGKIFILSDAESQFGTVECEFILEKDVLKSMLKNTLNYVMFNNYENDLTILGDDRIVLFSSNTYVEKDDVFHLFSKSNVEKLMNLGNSKFCNFQKREKAFTIQNGQFVLEFSIPCPPMCH
;
A
#
# COMPACT_ATOMS: atom_id res chain seq x y z
N MET A 1 42.25 -0.45 27.24
CA MET A 1 41.02 0.31 27.57
C MET A 1 40.46 1.15 26.42
N LEU A 2 41.27 1.92 25.67
CA LEU A 2 40.77 2.75 24.56
C LEU A 2 40.14 1.95 23.40
N HIS A 3 40.76 0.84 23.00
CA HIS A 3 40.26 -0.01 21.90
C HIS A 3 38.92 -0.68 22.23
N GLN A 4 38.70 -1.04 23.49
CA GLN A 4 37.45 -1.68 23.94
C GLN A 4 36.27 -0.71 23.89
N LYS A 5 36.51 0.59 24.16
CA LYS A 5 35.51 1.65 24.01
C LYS A 5 35.18 1.90 22.54
N ILE A 6 36.17 1.90 21.65
CA ILE A 6 35.95 2.09 20.20
C ILE A 6 35.10 0.97 19.61
N ILE A 7 35.37 -0.29 19.98
CA ILE A 7 34.57 -1.44 19.54
C ILE A 7 33.11 -1.31 20.03
N PHE A 8 32.91 -0.90 21.28
CA PHE A 8 31.57 -0.69 21.83
C PHE A 8 30.79 0.41 21.09
N TYR A 9 31.43 1.54 20.77
CA TYR A 9 30.81 2.60 19.96
C TYR A 9 30.54 2.18 18.52
N ALA A 10 31.39 1.35 17.92
CA ALA A 10 31.19 0.82 16.57
C ALA A 10 29.98 -0.13 16.50
N ILE A 11 29.78 -0.97 17.52
CA ILE A 11 28.59 -1.85 17.62
C ILE A 11 27.32 -1.02 17.81
N LEU A 12 27.37 0.00 18.69
CA LEU A 12 26.24 0.91 18.92
C LEU A 12 25.85 1.70 17.66
N LEU A 13 26.82 2.11 16.85
CA LEU A 13 26.56 2.76 15.56
C LEU A 13 25.92 1.78 14.57
N LEU A 14 26.37 0.52 14.51
CA LEU A 14 25.80 -0.49 13.62
C LEU A 14 24.32 -0.77 13.91
N GLU A 15 23.90 -0.76 15.18
CA GLU A 15 22.50 -0.96 15.58
C GLU A 15 21.57 0.20 15.20
N VAL A 16 22.11 1.41 15.00
CA VAL A 16 21.33 2.57 14.55
C VAL A 16 21.14 2.53 13.03
N TYR A 17 22.13 2.06 12.26
CA TYR A 17 22.05 1.96 10.80
C TYR A 17 21.10 0.84 10.33
N SER A 18 20.98 -0.26 11.06
CA SER A 18 20.08 -1.36 10.70
C SER A 18 18.60 -0.96 10.69
N LYS A 19 18.22 0.11 11.39
CA LYS A 19 16.84 0.64 11.39
C LYS A 19 16.50 1.51 10.18
N ILE A 20 17.49 1.91 9.38
CA ILE A 20 17.29 2.83 8.24
C ILE A 20 16.91 2.07 6.96
N ILE A 21 17.08 0.74 6.93
CA ILE A 21 16.72 -0.12 5.80
C ILE A 21 15.31 -0.70 6.00
N VAL A 22 14.36 0.14 6.41
CA VAL A 22 12.92 -0.20 6.39
C VAL A 22 12.31 0.69 5.31
N GLY A 23 11.64 0.06 4.34
CA GLY A 23 11.07 0.74 3.17
C GLY A 23 10.27 2.00 3.55
N GLN A 24 10.30 3.00 2.67
CA GLN A 24 9.58 4.24 2.89
C GLN A 24 8.10 3.93 3.10
N GLU A 25 7.50 4.40 4.19
CA GLU A 25 6.07 4.24 4.42
C GLU A 25 5.28 5.12 3.42
N ILE A 26 4.68 4.48 2.43
CA ILE A 26 3.83 5.08 1.39
C ILE A 26 2.38 4.87 1.77
N GLY A 27 1.61 5.94 1.68
CA GLY A 27 0.21 5.98 2.05
C GLY A 27 -0.04 6.60 3.42
N LYS A 28 -1.19 7.27 3.55
CA LYS A 28 -1.67 7.88 4.78
C LYS A 28 -3.14 7.52 4.99
N ILE A 29 -3.47 7.19 6.23
CA ILE A 29 -4.82 6.81 6.64
C ILE A 29 -5.56 8.03 7.18
N PHE A 30 -6.79 8.21 6.72
CA PHE A 30 -7.73 9.25 7.09
C PHE A 30 -8.98 8.63 7.69
N ILE A 31 -9.72 9.42 8.46
CA ILE A 31 -11.12 9.12 8.78
C ILE A 31 -11.96 9.45 7.54
N LEU A 32 -13.02 8.69 7.30
CA LEU A 32 -13.87 8.80 6.11
C LEU A 32 -14.35 10.24 5.83
N SER A 33 -14.82 10.97 6.85
CA SER A 33 -15.27 12.35 6.72
C SER A 33 -14.19 13.29 6.17
N ASP A 34 -12.94 13.09 6.60
CA ASP A 34 -11.81 13.91 6.15
C ASP A 34 -11.41 13.58 4.72
N ALA A 35 -11.52 12.30 4.34
CA ALA A 35 -11.24 11.82 3.00
C ALA A 35 -12.28 12.32 1.99
N GLU A 36 -13.58 12.30 2.34
CA GLU A 36 -14.65 12.86 1.51
C GLU A 36 -14.44 14.34 1.22
N SER A 37 -14.04 15.11 2.23
CA SER A 37 -13.74 16.53 2.08
C SER A 37 -12.53 16.79 1.17
N GLN A 38 -11.49 15.95 1.26
CA GLN A 38 -10.24 16.15 0.53
C GLN A 38 -10.27 15.63 -0.91
N PHE A 39 -10.80 14.42 -1.13
CA PHE A 39 -10.62 13.67 -2.38
C PHE A 39 -11.87 13.63 -3.26
N GLY A 40 -12.99 14.20 -2.79
CA GLY A 40 -14.24 14.25 -3.54
C GLY A 40 -15.06 12.97 -3.44
N THR A 41 -16.09 12.90 -4.28
CA THR A 41 -17.02 11.77 -4.31
C THR A 41 -16.42 10.55 -4.99
N VAL A 42 -16.98 9.37 -4.70
CA VAL A 42 -16.58 8.10 -5.31
C VAL A 42 -17.25 7.99 -6.68
N GLU A 43 -16.44 7.83 -7.73
CA GLU A 43 -16.91 7.64 -9.11
C GLU A 43 -17.22 6.17 -9.39
N CYS A 44 -16.32 5.27 -8.96
CA CYS A 44 -16.50 3.83 -9.05
C CYS A 44 -15.73 3.10 -7.95
N GLU A 45 -16.14 1.86 -7.67
CA GLU A 45 -15.46 1.02 -6.68
C GLU A 45 -15.44 -0.46 -7.04
N PHE A 46 -14.35 -1.12 -6.62
CA PHE A 46 -14.25 -2.58 -6.60
C PHE A 46 -14.26 -3.06 -5.15
N ILE A 47 -15.03 -4.11 -4.85
CA ILE A 47 -15.16 -4.63 -3.49
C ILE A 47 -14.46 -5.98 -3.40
N LEU A 48 -13.55 -6.12 -2.42
CA LEU A 48 -12.84 -7.37 -2.13
C LEU A 48 -13.01 -7.75 -0.66
N GLU A 49 -13.15 -9.03 -0.36
CA GLU A 49 -13.10 -9.50 1.02
C GLU A 49 -11.71 -9.27 1.64
N LYS A 50 -11.68 -8.73 2.86
CA LYS A 50 -10.46 -8.42 3.60
C LYS A 50 -9.53 -9.63 3.72
N ASP A 51 -10.09 -10.80 3.98
CA ASP A 51 -9.28 -12.02 4.18
C ASP A 51 -8.66 -12.50 2.86
N VAL A 52 -9.33 -12.28 1.73
CA VAL A 52 -8.79 -12.52 0.39
C VAL A 52 -7.62 -11.59 0.13
N LEU A 53 -7.77 -10.28 0.37
CA LEU A 53 -6.68 -9.30 0.25
C LEU A 53 -5.49 -9.67 1.16
N LYS A 54 -5.78 -10.01 2.42
CA LYS A 54 -4.76 -10.42 3.39
C LYS A 54 -4.00 -11.68 2.94
N SER A 55 -4.66 -12.61 2.24
CA SER A 55 -3.98 -13.78 1.68
C SER A 55 -2.99 -13.40 0.58
N MET A 56 -3.34 -12.43 -0.27
CA MET A 56 -2.48 -11.94 -1.37
C MET A 56 -1.25 -11.21 -0.83
N LEU A 57 -1.43 -10.38 0.21
CA LEU A 57 -0.33 -9.62 0.83
C LEU A 57 0.76 -10.50 1.46
N LYS A 58 0.50 -11.80 1.69
CA LYS A 58 1.53 -12.75 2.14
C LYS A 58 2.61 -13.00 1.07
N ASN A 59 2.29 -12.76 -0.20
CA ASN A 59 3.18 -13.00 -1.34
C ASN A 59 3.96 -11.75 -1.77
N THR A 60 3.96 -10.70 -0.94
CA THR A 60 4.76 -9.48 -1.14
C THR A 60 5.38 -9.07 0.20
N LEU A 61 6.53 -8.39 0.14
CA LEU A 61 7.33 -8.01 1.30
C LEU A 61 7.09 -6.56 1.70
N ASN A 62 7.32 -5.60 0.80
CA ASN A 62 7.39 -4.18 1.17
C ASN A 62 6.20 -3.40 0.63
N TYR A 63 5.89 -3.60 -0.64
CA TYR A 63 4.91 -2.78 -1.34
C TYR A 63 3.81 -3.61 -1.99
N VAL A 64 2.74 -2.91 -2.31
CA VAL A 64 1.62 -3.42 -3.09
C VAL A 64 1.11 -2.30 -3.98
N MET A 65 0.76 -2.67 -5.20
CA MET A 65 0.38 -1.77 -6.27
C MET A 65 -1.04 -2.09 -6.69
N PHE A 66 -1.87 -1.05 -6.87
CA PHE A 66 -3.25 -1.21 -7.29
C PHE A 66 -3.52 -0.42 -8.56
N ASN A 67 -4.28 -1.01 -9.46
CA ASN A 67 -4.89 -0.30 -10.57
C ASN A 67 -6.37 -0.64 -10.58
N ASN A 68 -7.23 0.40 -10.62
CA ASN A 68 -8.67 0.25 -10.77
C ASN A 68 -9.12 1.02 -12.02
N TYR A 69 -9.53 0.26 -13.05
CA TYR A 69 -10.07 0.79 -14.29
C TYR A 69 -11.46 0.17 -14.53
N GLU A 70 -12.50 1.00 -14.64
CA GLU A 70 -13.85 0.57 -15.06
C GLU A 70 -14.41 -0.66 -14.32
N ASN A 71 -14.15 -0.78 -13.01
CA ASN A 71 -14.53 -1.91 -12.15
C ASN A 71 -13.68 -3.18 -12.31
N ASP A 72 -12.52 -3.09 -12.95
CA ASP A 72 -11.48 -4.09 -12.89
C ASP A 72 -10.42 -3.69 -11.87
N LEU A 73 -9.99 -4.65 -11.05
CA LEU A 73 -8.92 -4.47 -10.06
C LEU A 73 -7.75 -5.38 -10.40
N THR A 74 -6.60 -4.76 -10.59
CA THR A 74 -5.31 -5.46 -10.65
C THR A 74 -4.50 -5.14 -9.40
N ILE A 75 -3.91 -6.16 -8.78
CA ILE A 75 -3.05 -6.05 -7.61
C ILE A 75 -1.70 -6.68 -7.94
N LEU A 76 -0.63 -5.91 -7.82
CA LEU A 76 0.74 -6.38 -7.95
C LEU A 76 1.48 -6.26 -6.62
N GLY A 77 2.46 -7.12 -6.39
CA GLY A 77 3.40 -7.05 -5.27
C GLY A 77 4.68 -6.31 -5.66
N ASP A 78 5.72 -6.52 -4.87
CA ASP A 78 7.09 -6.09 -5.22
C ASP A 78 7.47 -6.59 -6.63
N ASP A 79 8.30 -5.81 -7.34
CA ASP A 79 8.74 -6.11 -8.70
C ASP A 79 7.60 -6.29 -9.72
N ARG A 80 6.42 -5.70 -9.44
CA ARG A 80 5.22 -5.80 -10.28
C ARG A 80 4.72 -7.23 -10.49
N ILE A 81 5.02 -8.16 -9.56
CA ILE A 81 4.53 -9.54 -9.62
C ILE A 81 3.01 -9.55 -9.42
N VAL A 82 2.26 -10.16 -10.34
CA VAL A 82 0.79 -10.23 -10.26
C VAL A 82 0.37 -11.06 -9.05
N LEU A 83 -0.42 -10.45 -8.16
CA LEU A 83 -1.05 -11.10 -7.01
C LEU A 83 -2.53 -11.41 -7.26
N PHE A 84 -3.20 -10.52 -8.01
CA PHE A 84 -4.60 -10.65 -8.38
C PHE A 84 -4.87 -9.84 -9.66
N SER A 85 -5.78 -10.34 -10.48
CA SER A 85 -6.35 -9.60 -11.59
C SER A 85 -7.77 -10.08 -11.84
N SER A 86 -8.74 -9.17 -11.88
CA SER A 86 -10.11 -9.49 -12.30
C SER A 86 -10.22 -9.70 -13.81
N ASN A 87 -9.25 -9.20 -14.59
CA ASN A 87 -9.20 -9.31 -16.04
C ASN A 87 -7.92 -10.05 -16.50
N THR A 88 -7.90 -10.57 -17.71
CA THR A 88 -6.78 -11.40 -18.22
C THR A 88 -5.60 -10.59 -18.73
N TYR A 89 -5.71 -9.27 -18.86
CA TYR A 89 -4.68 -8.42 -19.46
C TYR A 89 -4.30 -7.26 -18.55
N VAL A 90 -3.01 -7.21 -18.20
CA VAL A 90 -2.36 -6.05 -17.57
C VAL A 90 -1.45 -5.45 -18.62
N GLU A 91 -1.69 -4.20 -19.01
CA GLU A 91 -0.84 -3.56 -20.00
C GLU A 91 0.53 -3.27 -19.38
N LYS A 92 1.58 -3.47 -20.17
CA LYS A 92 2.94 -3.18 -19.72
C LYS A 92 3.11 -1.71 -19.35
N ASP A 93 2.32 -0.83 -19.97
CA ASP A 93 2.40 0.61 -19.82
C ASP A 93 1.49 1.17 -18.70
N ASP A 94 0.76 0.29 -18.00
CA ASP A 94 -0.17 0.69 -16.94
C ASP A 94 0.57 1.34 -15.75
N VAL A 95 0.01 2.46 -15.29
CA VAL A 95 0.42 3.14 -14.06
C VAL A 95 -0.40 2.59 -12.90
N PHE A 96 0.30 2.23 -11.82
CA PHE A 96 -0.33 1.73 -10.60
C PHE A 96 -0.20 2.71 -9.44
N HIS A 97 -1.05 2.56 -8.43
CA HIS A 97 -0.99 3.25 -7.15
C HIS A 97 -0.20 2.41 -6.15
N LEU A 98 1.04 2.82 -5.86
CA LEU A 98 1.93 2.15 -4.91
C LEU A 98 1.59 2.54 -3.48
N PHE A 99 1.50 1.55 -2.59
CA PHE A 99 1.38 1.72 -1.14
C PHE A 99 2.34 0.77 -0.41
N SER A 100 2.74 1.13 0.81
CA SER A 100 3.40 0.18 1.70
C SER A 100 2.42 -0.89 2.16
N LYS A 101 2.85 -2.15 2.11
CA LYS A 101 2.09 -3.30 2.64
C LYS A 101 1.67 -3.04 4.09
N SER A 102 2.57 -2.50 4.92
CA SER A 102 2.30 -2.18 6.32
C SER A 102 1.11 -1.23 6.50
N ASN A 103 0.95 -0.24 5.61
CA ASN A 103 -0.17 0.71 5.65
C ASN A 103 -1.49 0.08 5.20
N VAL A 104 -1.46 -0.82 4.22
CA VAL A 104 -2.64 -1.59 3.81
C VAL A 104 -3.08 -2.54 4.93
N GLU A 105 -2.15 -3.22 5.58
CA GLU A 105 -2.43 -4.07 6.75
C GLU A 105 -2.97 -3.24 7.93
N LYS A 106 -2.38 -2.08 8.19
CA LYS A 106 -2.83 -1.13 9.22
C LYS A 106 -4.26 -0.65 8.95
N LEU A 107 -4.59 -0.30 7.70
CA LEU A 107 -5.95 0.07 7.30
C LEU A 107 -6.94 -1.04 7.63
N MET A 108 -6.65 -2.29 7.22
CA MET A 108 -7.53 -3.44 7.46
C MET A 108 -7.74 -3.72 8.96
N ASN A 109 -6.69 -3.53 9.76
CA ASN A 109 -6.75 -3.72 11.21
C ASN A 109 -7.57 -2.62 11.91
N LEU A 110 -7.41 -1.35 11.48
CA LEU A 110 -8.16 -0.22 12.05
C LEU A 110 -9.64 -0.25 11.66
N GLY A 111 -9.94 -0.50 10.39
CA GLY A 111 -11.31 -0.52 9.88
C GLY A 111 -12.12 -1.71 10.34
N ASN A 112 -11.47 -2.88 10.49
CA ASN A 112 -12.06 -4.14 10.91
C ASN A 112 -13.37 -4.52 10.18
N SER A 113 -13.60 -3.97 8.99
CA SER A 113 -14.71 -4.36 8.12
C SER A 113 -14.41 -5.70 7.45
N LYS A 114 -15.47 -6.41 7.03
CA LYS A 114 -15.35 -7.63 6.22
C LYS A 114 -14.78 -7.33 4.83
N PHE A 115 -15.05 -6.13 4.30
CA PHE A 115 -14.71 -5.77 2.92
C PHE A 115 -13.76 -4.57 2.86
N CYS A 116 -12.91 -4.56 1.85
CA CYS A 116 -12.14 -3.40 1.42
C CYS A 116 -12.73 -2.89 0.09
N ASN A 117 -12.93 -1.58 -0.01
CA ASN A 117 -13.42 -0.94 -1.22
C ASN A 117 -12.28 -0.16 -1.86
N PHE A 118 -11.96 -0.49 -3.11
CA PHE A 118 -10.94 0.17 -3.91
C PHE A 118 -11.64 1.18 -4.79
N GLN A 119 -11.44 2.46 -4.53
CA GLN A 119 -12.31 3.52 -5.02
C GLN A 119 -11.52 4.48 -5.90
N LYS A 120 -12.03 4.70 -7.11
CA LYS A 120 -11.69 5.88 -7.88
C LYS A 120 -12.57 7.03 -7.40
N ARG A 121 -11.94 8.10 -6.92
CA ARG A 121 -12.59 9.36 -6.57
C ARG A 121 -12.21 10.42 -7.58
N GLU A 122 -12.96 11.51 -7.60
CA GLU A 122 -12.73 12.66 -8.50
C GLU A 122 -11.26 13.12 -8.54
N LYS A 123 -10.55 13.03 -7.41
CA LYS A 123 -9.19 13.56 -7.28
C LYS A 123 -8.12 12.50 -7.01
N ALA A 124 -8.49 11.26 -6.68
CA ALA A 124 -7.53 10.30 -6.14
C ALA A 124 -8.02 8.84 -6.16
N PHE A 125 -7.11 7.90 -5.93
CA PHE A 125 -7.41 6.49 -5.76
C PHE A 125 -7.25 6.08 -4.30
N THR A 126 -8.36 5.70 -3.68
CA THR A 126 -8.40 5.39 -2.25
C THR A 126 -8.73 3.93 -1.98
N ILE A 127 -8.27 3.41 -0.84
CA ILE A 127 -8.71 2.11 -0.30
C ILE A 127 -9.45 2.37 1.01
N GLN A 128 -10.72 2.01 1.07
CA GLN A 128 -11.53 2.15 2.27
C GLN A 128 -11.71 0.81 2.98
N ASN A 129 -11.61 0.82 4.31
CA ASN A 129 -12.07 -0.27 5.17
C ASN A 129 -12.81 0.32 6.38
N GLY A 130 -14.12 0.09 6.48
CA GLY A 130 -14.95 0.67 7.53
C GLY A 130 -14.98 2.21 7.44
N GLN A 131 -14.59 2.87 8.55
CA GLN A 131 -14.55 4.33 8.69
C GLN A 131 -13.18 4.94 8.33
N PHE A 132 -12.25 4.14 7.81
CA PHE A 132 -10.90 4.59 7.47
C PHE A 132 -10.63 4.47 5.98
N VAL A 133 -9.85 5.42 5.46
CA VAL A 133 -9.51 5.54 4.04
C VAL A 133 -8.00 5.73 3.90
N LEU A 134 -7.36 4.91 3.09
CA LEU A 134 -5.95 5.03 2.72
C LEU A 134 -5.83 5.78 1.39
N GLU A 135 -4.96 6.79 1.35
CA GLU A 135 -4.64 7.61 0.17
C GLU A 135 -3.17 8.06 0.24
N PHE A 136 -2.74 8.97 -0.64
CA PHE A 136 -1.36 9.39 -0.84
C PHE A 136 -0.49 8.25 -1.37
N SER A 137 -1.02 7.56 -2.37
CA SER A 137 -0.24 6.65 -3.20
C SER A 137 0.87 7.39 -3.96
N ILE A 138 1.91 6.66 -4.34
CA ILE A 138 2.88 7.13 -5.33
C ILE A 138 2.54 6.47 -6.68
N PRO A 139 2.42 7.24 -7.77
CA PRO A 139 2.29 6.67 -9.11
C PRO A 139 3.48 5.77 -9.45
N CYS A 140 3.19 4.56 -9.90
CA CYS A 140 4.15 3.50 -10.19
C CYS A 140 4.14 3.21 -11.70
N PRO A 141 4.99 3.89 -12.50
CA PRO A 141 5.08 3.65 -13.93
C PRO A 141 5.70 2.28 -14.22
N PRO A 142 5.70 1.79 -15.48
CA PRO A 142 6.17 0.45 -15.87
C PRO A 142 7.54 0.02 -15.34
N MET A 143 8.44 0.99 -15.15
CA MET A 143 9.81 0.78 -14.67
C MET A 143 9.96 0.87 -13.13
N CYS A 144 8.85 0.98 -12.39
CA CYS A 144 8.87 0.95 -10.93
C CYS A 144 9.02 -0.49 -10.40
N HIS A 145 9.70 -0.64 -9.26
CA HIS A 145 9.97 -1.91 -8.59
C HIS A 145 9.64 -1.79 -7.10
#